data_AF-A0A6L8XYK9-F1
#
_entry.id   AF-A0A6L8XYK9-F1
#
_cell.length_a   1.000
_cell.length_b   1.000
_cell.length_c   1.000
_cell.angle_alpha   90.00
_cell.angle_beta   90.00
_cell.angle_gamma   90.00
#
_symmetry.space_group_name_H-M   'P 1'
#
loop_
_entity.id
_entity.type
_entity.pdbx_description
1 polymer ?
#
loop_
_entity_poly.entity_id
_entity_poly.type
_entity_poly.pdbx_seq_one_letter_code
_entity_poly.pdbx_strand_id
1 'polypeptide(L)'
;MKHITKVRELYEETIHWISESEDSWKNFLSCMGRLYQLDFLNTCMVYAQRPDASVLAGYDAWLEMDLPVARGSKGIAVFPSKIFGEGVTHVYDIQDVKGQGIRPWNWQVNGTNRRLLARELFPEIYEQEKKFKNSLDAFTRTNVWFMIEEEDEILKYLNVFLTSSWQE
;
A
#
# COMPACT_ATOMS: atom_id res chain seq x y z
N MET A 1 24.16 -4.31 -18.03
CA MET A 1 23.00 -3.43 -17.81
C MET A 1 23.31 -2.08 -18.43
N LYS A 2 22.43 -1.56 -19.30
CA LYS A 2 22.58 -0.19 -19.85
C LYS A 2 22.45 0.78 -18.68
N HIS A 3 23.34 1.75 -18.57
CA HIS A 3 23.23 2.80 -17.57
C HIS A 3 22.07 3.71 -17.96
N ILE A 4 20.94 3.57 -17.28
CA ILE A 4 19.76 4.39 -17.56
C ILE A 4 20.06 5.80 -17.05
N THR A 5 20.10 6.75 -17.97
CA THR A 5 20.55 8.12 -17.67
C THR A 5 19.39 9.11 -17.68
N LYS A 6 18.22 8.69 -18.15
CA LYS A 6 17.03 9.54 -18.27
C LYS A 6 15.86 8.92 -17.51
N VAL A 7 15.19 9.74 -16.72
CA VAL A 7 13.99 9.38 -15.95
C VAL A 7 12.93 8.70 -16.84
N ARG A 8 12.76 9.18 -18.08
CA ARG A 8 11.83 8.59 -19.05
C ARG A 8 12.12 7.12 -19.34
N GLU A 9 13.40 6.75 -19.47
CA GLU A 9 13.80 5.37 -19.76
C GLU A 9 13.48 4.45 -18.57
N LEU A 10 13.62 4.93 -17.32
CA LEU A 10 13.18 4.19 -16.13
C LEU A 10 11.67 3.90 -16.18
N TYR A 11 10.88 4.90 -16.57
CA TYR A 11 9.43 4.73 -16.73
C TYR A 11 9.09 3.74 -17.83
N GLU A 12 9.67 3.89 -19.01
CA GLU A 12 9.43 3.01 -20.15
C GLU A 12 9.76 1.55 -19.81
N GLU A 13 10.91 1.30 -19.19
CA GLU A 13 11.29 -0.03 -18.73
C GLU A 13 10.32 -0.54 -17.65
N THR A 14 10.07 0.24 -16.61
CA THR A 14 9.19 -0.19 -15.52
C THR A 14 7.78 -0.52 -16.02
N ILE A 15 7.21 0.31 -16.90
CA ILE A 15 5.90 0.07 -17.51
C ILE A 15 5.93 -1.19 -18.37
N HIS A 16 6.99 -1.41 -19.14
CA HIS A 16 7.15 -2.62 -19.93
C HIS A 16 7.08 -3.88 -19.04
N TRP A 17 7.85 -3.92 -17.96
CA TRP A 17 7.87 -5.03 -16.99
C TRP A 17 6.51 -5.23 -16.31
N ILE A 18 5.86 -4.13 -15.90
CA ILE A 18 4.52 -4.16 -15.31
C ILE A 18 3.49 -4.77 -16.28
N SER A 19 3.60 -4.45 -17.58
CA SER A 19 2.67 -4.89 -18.62
C SER A 19 2.99 -6.26 -19.25
N GLU A 20 4.10 -6.89 -18.86
CA GLU A 20 4.61 -8.10 -19.50
C GLU A 20 3.71 -9.33 -19.28
N SER A 21 3.04 -9.41 -18.14
CA SER A 21 2.18 -10.53 -17.78
C SER A 21 1.03 -10.12 -16.86
N GLU A 22 0.01 -10.97 -16.77
CA GLU A 22 -1.09 -10.82 -15.81
C GLU A 22 -0.58 -10.77 -14.36
N ASP A 23 0.41 -11.59 -14.03
CA ASP A 23 1.00 -11.64 -12.69
C ASP A 23 1.80 -10.37 -12.37
N SER A 24 2.60 -9.87 -13.32
CA SER A 24 3.31 -8.59 -13.20
C SER A 24 2.32 -7.45 -12.95
N TRP A 25 1.21 -7.44 -13.69
CA TRP A 25 0.16 -6.44 -13.54
C TRP A 25 -0.51 -6.51 -12.17
N LYS A 26 -0.87 -7.72 -11.70
CA LYS A 26 -1.47 -7.92 -10.36
C LYS A 26 -0.52 -7.50 -9.23
N ASN A 27 0.77 -7.80 -9.36
CA ASN A 27 1.79 -7.40 -8.39
C ASN A 27 1.92 -5.87 -8.31
N PHE A 28 1.92 -5.20 -9.45
CA PHE A 28 1.90 -3.74 -9.52
C PHE A 28 0.64 -3.16 -8.89
N LEU A 29 -0.54 -3.67 -9.23
CA LEU A 29 -1.81 -3.21 -8.65
C LEU A 29 -1.87 -3.41 -7.13
N SER A 30 -1.28 -4.50 -6.62
CA SER A 30 -1.16 -4.74 -5.18
C SER A 30 -0.28 -3.68 -4.50
N CYS A 31 0.84 -3.31 -5.12
CA CYS A 31 1.69 -2.21 -4.66
C CYS A 31 0.96 -0.86 -4.72
N MET A 32 0.31 -0.55 -5.84
CA MET A 32 -0.47 0.66 -6.03
C MET A 32 -1.62 0.78 -5.00
N GLY A 33 -2.27 -0.33 -4.66
CA GLY A 33 -3.30 -0.39 -3.63
C GLY A 33 -2.78 -0.01 -2.23
N ARG A 34 -1.55 -0.42 -1.89
CA ARG A 34 -0.89 0.02 -0.65
C ARG A 34 -0.50 1.49 -0.70
N LEU A 35 -0.03 1.96 -1.85
CA LEU A 35 0.47 3.30 -2.09
C LEU A 35 -0.59 4.25 -2.68
N TYR A 36 -1.85 4.12 -2.26
CA TYR A 36 -3.01 4.81 -2.83
C TYR A 36 -2.93 6.34 -2.82
N GLN A 37 -2.04 6.92 -2.01
CA GLN A 37 -1.80 8.36 -1.95
C GLN A 37 -0.93 8.84 -3.12
N LEU A 38 -0.14 7.95 -3.73
CA LEU A 38 0.77 8.30 -4.81
C LEU A 38 0.05 8.32 -6.15
N ASP A 39 0.52 9.21 -7.03
CA ASP A 39 0.15 9.13 -8.45
C ASP A 39 0.77 7.89 -9.11
N PHE A 40 0.26 7.56 -10.31
CA PHE A 40 0.71 6.40 -11.08
C PHE A 40 2.22 6.40 -11.32
N LEU A 41 2.81 7.54 -11.69
CA LEU A 41 4.23 7.62 -12.04
C LEU A 41 5.10 7.42 -10.79
N ASN A 42 4.78 8.07 -9.68
CA ASN A 42 5.51 7.82 -8.44
C ASN A 42 5.32 6.40 -7.94
N THR A 43 4.15 5.79 -8.14
CA THR A 43 3.94 4.38 -7.87
C THR A 43 4.84 3.49 -8.72
N CYS A 44 4.98 3.76 -10.03
CA CYS A 44 5.93 3.02 -10.88
C CYS A 44 7.36 3.13 -10.35
N MET A 45 7.79 4.33 -9.94
CA MET A 45 9.16 4.54 -9.45
C MET A 45 9.41 3.85 -8.12
N VAL A 46 8.45 3.86 -7.21
CA VAL A 46 8.53 3.07 -5.99
C VAL A 46 8.56 1.59 -6.32
N TYR A 47 7.65 1.10 -7.17
CA TYR A 47 7.55 -0.31 -7.54
C TYR A 47 8.84 -0.84 -8.14
N ALA A 48 9.50 -0.08 -9.01
CA ALA A 48 10.79 -0.43 -9.60
C ALA A 48 11.93 -0.56 -8.58
N GLN A 49 11.85 0.14 -7.45
CA GLN A 49 12.88 0.16 -6.42
C GLN A 49 12.57 -0.77 -5.24
N ARG A 50 11.30 -0.88 -4.85
CA ARG A 50 10.79 -1.61 -3.69
C ARG A 50 9.32 -2.00 -3.90
N PRO A 51 9.04 -3.12 -4.59
CA PRO A 51 7.67 -3.53 -4.93
C PRO A 51 6.81 -3.88 -3.71
N ASP A 52 7.44 -4.24 -2.59
CA ASP A 52 6.83 -4.57 -1.30
C ASP A 52 6.61 -3.35 -0.38
N ALA A 53 6.87 -2.13 -0.86
CA ALA A 53 6.60 -0.91 -0.11
C ALA A 53 5.12 -0.82 0.35
N SER A 54 4.91 -0.22 1.51
CA SER A 54 3.64 -0.22 2.23
C SER A 54 3.20 1.17 2.69
N VAL A 55 3.96 1.82 3.57
CA VAL A 55 3.69 3.17 4.07
C VAL A 55 4.96 3.99 3.92
N LEU A 56 4.88 5.08 3.15
CA LEU A 56 6.03 5.90 2.80
C LEU A 56 5.89 7.30 3.39
N ALA A 57 6.99 7.79 3.96
CA ALA A 57 7.11 9.19 4.35
C ALA A 57 8.55 9.68 4.17
N GLY A 58 8.72 11.00 4.16
CA GLY A 58 10.04 11.62 4.18
C GLY A 58 10.75 11.41 5.53
N TYR A 59 12.06 11.61 5.55
CA TYR A 59 12.88 11.43 6.76
C TYR A 59 12.37 12.27 7.94
N ASP A 60 12.08 13.55 7.71
CA ASP A 60 11.65 14.48 8.77
C ASP A 60 10.26 14.10 9.31
N ALA A 61 9.33 13.70 8.44
CA ALA A 61 8.02 13.23 8.86
C ALA A 61 8.11 11.99 9.77
N TRP A 62 9.01 11.06 9.45
CA TRP A 62 9.27 9.91 10.31
C TRP A 62 9.89 10.30 11.66
N LEU A 63 10.80 11.27 11.65
CA LEU A 63 11.41 11.80 12.87
C LEU A 63 10.39 12.49 13.78
N GLU A 64 9.49 13.30 13.20
CA GLU A 64 8.40 13.97 13.92
C GLU A 64 7.41 12.99 14.59
N MET A 65 7.28 11.79 14.03
CA MET A 65 6.44 10.72 14.57
C MET A 65 7.15 9.87 15.64
N ASP A 66 8.33 10.25 16.14
CA ASP A 66 9.17 9.43 17.03
C ASP A 66 9.52 8.04 16.44
N LEU A 67 9.64 8.01 15.11
CA LEU A 67 9.99 6.84 14.32
C LEU A 67 11.22 7.12 13.42
N PRO A 68 12.40 7.43 13.97
CA PRO A 68 13.57 7.72 13.16
C PRO A 68 13.93 6.58 12.19
N VAL A 69 14.30 6.96 10.96
CA VAL A 69 14.82 6.04 9.95
C VAL A 69 16.11 5.38 10.46
N ALA A 70 16.20 4.06 10.33
CA ALA A 70 17.37 3.30 10.73
C ALA A 70 18.61 3.69 9.91
N ARG A 71 19.78 3.70 10.57
CA ARG A 71 21.03 4.02 9.91
C ARG A 71 21.34 2.96 8.86
N GLY A 72 21.62 3.39 7.64
CA GLY A 72 21.93 2.51 6.51
C GLY A 72 20.72 2.12 5.66
N SER A 73 19.50 2.54 6.03
CA SER A 73 18.31 2.35 5.19
C SER A 73 18.48 3.05 3.84
N LYS A 74 18.09 2.36 2.77
CA LYS A 74 18.16 2.87 1.40
C LYS A 74 16.89 3.66 1.10
N GLY A 75 17.03 4.96 0.83
CA GLY A 75 15.91 5.80 0.42
C GLY A 75 15.37 5.40 -0.96
N ILE A 76 14.07 5.54 -1.13
CA ILE A 76 13.36 5.30 -2.40
C ILE A 76 13.18 6.65 -3.08
N ALA A 77 13.75 6.79 -4.28
CA ALA A 77 13.64 8.04 -5.03
C ALA A 77 12.21 8.22 -5.55
N VAL A 78 11.61 9.38 -5.25
CA VAL A 78 10.31 9.80 -5.78
C VAL A 78 10.46 11.17 -6.46
N PHE A 79 9.66 11.39 -7.49
CA PHE A 79 9.68 12.61 -8.28
C PHE A 79 8.73 13.65 -7.71
N PRO A 80 8.91 14.94 -8.11
CA PRO A 80 8.05 16.02 -7.69
C PRO A 80 6.56 15.67 -7.80
N SER A 81 5.82 15.89 -6.73
CA SER A 81 4.40 15.59 -6.63
C SER A 81 3.74 16.52 -5.61
N LYS A 82 2.41 16.56 -5.58
CA LYS A 82 1.68 17.36 -4.57
C LYS A 82 2.04 17.00 -3.13
N ILE A 83 2.44 15.75 -2.88
CA ILE A 83 2.76 15.24 -1.54
C ILE A 83 4.25 15.42 -1.21
N PHE A 84 5.13 15.38 -2.22
CA PHE A 84 6.58 15.35 -2.01
C PHE A 84 7.33 16.61 -2.47
N GLY A 85 6.61 17.64 -2.92
CA GLY A 85 7.16 18.95 -3.26
C GLY A 85 7.73 19.02 -4.68
N GLU A 86 8.56 20.04 -4.93
CA GLU A 86 9.01 20.44 -6.27
C GLU A 86 10.31 19.74 -6.72
N GLY A 87 11.00 19.03 -5.82
CA GLY A 87 12.27 18.36 -6.07
C GLY A 87 12.18 16.84 -6.06
N VAL A 88 13.16 16.17 -6.67
CA VAL A 88 13.37 14.73 -6.43
C VAL A 88 13.75 14.56 -4.97
N THR A 89 13.03 13.71 -4.26
CA THR A 89 13.26 13.44 -2.84
C THR A 89 13.36 11.94 -2.57
N HIS A 90 13.83 11.59 -1.38
CA HIS A 90 13.92 10.21 -0.93
C HIS A 90 12.91 10.00 0.19
N VAL A 91 12.08 8.97 0.03
CA VAL A 91 11.15 8.49 1.06
C VAL A 91 11.63 7.16 1.60
N TYR A 92 11.13 6.82 2.78
CA TYR A 92 11.48 5.60 3.50
C TYR A 92 10.21 4.85 3.86
N ASP A 93 10.29 3.53 3.84
CA ASP A 93 9.17 2.67 4.21
C ASP A 93 9.07 2.52 5.74
N ILE A 94 7.89 2.21 6.25
CA ILE A 94 7.67 1.90 7.67
C ILE A 94 8.55 0.76 8.19
N GLN A 95 9.00 -0.15 7.32
CA GLN A 95 9.97 -1.18 7.67
C GLN A 95 11.38 -0.62 7.92
N ASP A 96 11.69 0.56 7.42
CA ASP A 96 13.01 1.20 7.55
C ASP A 96 13.15 2.00 8.85
N VAL A 97 12.07 2.17 9.61
CA VAL A 97 12.05 3.02 10.81
C VAL A 97 12.06 2.20 12.10
N LYS A 98 12.66 2.78 13.12
CA LYS A 98 12.73 2.27 14.49
C LYS A 98 12.22 3.32 15.46
N GLY A 99 11.91 2.95 16.69
CA GLY A 99 11.42 3.89 17.70
C GLY A 99 10.18 3.38 18.40
N GLN A 100 9.59 4.25 19.21
CA GLN A 100 8.41 3.96 20.04
C GLN A 100 7.18 4.77 19.62
N GLY A 101 7.29 5.59 18.57
CA GLY A 101 6.18 6.33 18.00
C GLY A 101 5.06 5.43 17.48
N ILE A 102 3.87 6.01 17.33
CA ILE A 102 2.71 5.31 16.79
C ILE A 102 2.92 5.07 15.30
N ARG A 103 3.04 3.81 14.89
CA ARG A 103 3.24 3.44 13.50
C ARG A 103 1.95 3.66 12.71
N PRO A 104 1.96 4.47 11.64
CA PRO A 104 0.83 4.56 10.73
C PRO A 104 0.61 3.22 10.02
N TRP A 105 -0.65 2.92 9.72
CA TRP A 105 -1.04 1.71 9.02
C TRP A 105 -1.86 2.05 7.78
N ASN A 106 -1.81 1.18 6.77
CA ASN A 106 -2.71 1.27 5.64
C ASN A 106 -4.13 0.91 6.09
N TRP A 107 -5.10 1.75 5.73
CA TRP A 107 -6.48 1.49 6.06
C TRP A 107 -6.95 0.22 5.35
N GLN A 108 -7.53 -0.72 6.10
CA GLN A 108 -8.10 -1.96 5.60
C GLN A 108 -9.57 -2.05 5.94
N VAL A 109 -10.37 -2.68 5.07
CA VAL A 109 -11.77 -2.98 5.35
C VAL A 109 -11.83 -4.09 6.41
N ASN A 110 -12.60 -3.88 7.48
CA ASN A 110 -12.76 -4.82 8.57
C ASN A 110 -14.18 -4.81 9.15
N GLY A 111 -14.47 -5.65 10.14
CA GLY A 111 -15.80 -5.80 10.73
C GLY A 111 -16.35 -4.52 11.35
N THR A 112 -15.44 -3.66 11.82
CA THR A 112 -15.78 -2.40 12.50
C THR A 112 -16.09 -1.29 11.50
N ASN A 113 -15.33 -1.15 10.41
CA ASN A 113 -15.44 -0.03 9.49
C ASN A 113 -16.27 -0.30 8.22
N ARG A 114 -16.50 -1.56 7.82
CA ARG A 114 -17.16 -1.90 6.55
C ARG A 114 -18.56 -1.29 6.39
N ARG A 115 -19.31 -1.16 7.49
CA ARG A 115 -20.67 -0.56 7.46
C ARG A 115 -20.63 0.93 7.18
N LEU A 116 -19.64 1.63 7.74
CA LEU A 116 -19.43 3.04 7.47
C LEU A 116 -19.00 3.20 6.02
N LEU A 117 -18.02 2.41 5.58
CA LEU A 117 -17.55 2.42 4.19
C LEU A 117 -18.70 2.25 3.18
N ALA A 118 -19.60 1.30 3.42
CA ALA A 118 -20.77 1.05 2.58
C ALA A 118 -21.67 2.28 2.41
N ARG A 119 -21.91 2.97 3.52
CA ARG A 119 -22.77 4.16 3.57
C ARG A 119 -22.15 5.34 2.84
N GLU A 120 -20.83 5.45 2.82
CA GLU A 120 -20.12 6.52 2.11
C GLU A 120 -19.98 6.22 0.61
N LEU A 121 -19.66 4.98 0.23
CA LEU A 121 -19.37 4.63 -1.17
C LEU A 121 -20.61 4.29 -2.02
N PHE A 122 -21.60 3.60 -1.44
CA PHE A 122 -22.78 3.13 -2.17
C PHE A 122 -24.04 3.13 -1.29
N PRO A 123 -24.47 4.30 -0.79
CA PRO A 123 -25.55 4.43 0.19
C PRO A 123 -26.86 3.79 -0.27
N GLU A 124 -27.31 4.07 -1.50
CA GLU A 124 -28.58 3.56 -2.03
C GLU A 124 -28.61 2.03 -2.13
N ILE A 125 -27.50 1.42 -2.57
CA ILE A 125 -27.35 -0.03 -2.66
C ILE A 125 -27.36 -0.63 -1.24
N TYR A 126 -26.63 -0.01 -0.32
CA TYR A 126 -26.52 -0.51 1.05
C TYR A 126 -27.83 -0.41 1.83
N GLU A 127 -28.67 0.61 1.58
CA GLU A 127 -30.00 0.72 2.19
C GLU A 127 -30.93 -0.44 1.80
N GLN A 128 -30.83 -0.90 0.55
CA GLN A 128 -31.63 -2.00 0.01
C GLN A 128 -31.10 -3.36 0.49
N GLU A 129 -29.81 -3.62 0.31
CA GLU A 129 -29.18 -4.91 0.59
C GLU A 129 -28.90 -5.13 2.09
N LYS A 130 -28.48 -4.07 2.81
CA LYS A 130 -28.06 -4.05 4.23
C LYS A 130 -26.87 -4.95 4.59
N LYS A 131 -26.52 -5.91 3.75
CA LYS A 131 -25.35 -6.79 3.85
C LYS A 131 -24.21 -6.21 3.01
N PHE A 132 -23.08 -5.94 3.66
CA PHE A 132 -21.91 -5.32 3.01
C PHE A 132 -21.44 -6.10 1.78
N LYS A 133 -21.25 -7.42 1.90
CA LYS A 133 -20.79 -8.27 0.81
C LYS A 133 -21.71 -8.21 -0.42
N ASN A 134 -23.01 -8.38 -0.22
CA ASN A 134 -23.98 -8.27 -1.31
C ASN A 134 -23.98 -6.87 -1.95
N SER A 135 -23.88 -5.83 -1.12
CA SER A 135 -23.87 -4.44 -1.60
C SER A 135 -22.61 -4.16 -2.42
N LEU A 136 -21.47 -4.70 -1.99
CA LEU A 136 -20.21 -4.60 -2.69
C LEU A 136 -20.31 -5.33 -4.04
N ASP A 137 -20.80 -6.57 -4.07
CA ASP A 137 -20.98 -7.35 -5.30
C ASP A 137 -21.92 -6.66 -6.29
N ALA A 138 -23.00 -6.04 -5.79
CA ALA A 138 -23.93 -5.25 -6.59
C ALA A 138 -23.28 -3.97 -7.15
N PHE A 139 -22.50 -3.27 -6.33
CA PHE A 139 -21.78 -2.06 -6.71
C PHE A 139 -20.71 -2.33 -7.78
N THR A 140 -19.87 -3.35 -7.57
CA THR A 140 -18.78 -3.73 -8.49
C THR A 140 -19.26 -4.58 -9.66
N ARG A 141 -20.48 -5.11 -9.61
CA ARG A 141 -21.08 -6.05 -10.58
C ARG A 141 -20.26 -7.33 -10.76
N THR A 142 -19.42 -7.64 -9.79
CA THR A 142 -18.57 -8.84 -9.77
C THR A 142 -18.17 -9.12 -8.34
N ASN A 143 -17.92 -10.39 -8.01
CA ASN A 143 -17.47 -10.76 -6.69
C ASN A 143 -16.03 -10.27 -6.52
N VAL A 144 -15.81 -9.19 -5.76
CA VAL A 144 -14.47 -8.71 -5.39
C VAL A 144 -14.11 -9.06 -3.95
N TRP A 145 -15.01 -9.75 -3.25
CA TRP A 145 -14.84 -10.04 -1.83
C TRP A 145 -13.57 -10.85 -1.56
N PHE A 146 -13.20 -11.75 -2.47
CA PHE A 146 -11.96 -12.53 -2.38
C PHE A 146 -10.67 -11.69 -2.46
N MET A 147 -10.76 -10.43 -2.90
CA MET A 147 -9.63 -9.51 -2.96
C MET A 147 -9.42 -8.73 -1.65
N ILE A 148 -10.38 -8.79 -0.72
CA ILE A 148 -10.31 -8.12 0.58
C ILE A 148 -9.79 -9.16 1.59
N GLU A 149 -8.65 -8.88 2.23
CA GLU A 149 -8.15 -9.70 3.34
C GLU A 149 -9.21 -9.75 4.45
N GLU A 150 -9.71 -10.93 4.78
CA GLU A 150 -10.70 -11.10 5.85
C GLU A 150 -10.03 -11.00 7.23
N GLU A 151 -10.75 -10.41 8.19
CA GLU A 151 -10.37 -10.33 9.63
C GLU A 151 -9.97 -11.69 10.21
N ASP A 152 -10.53 -12.78 9.70
CA ASP A 152 -10.23 -14.16 10.12
C ASP A 152 -8.82 -14.61 9.75
N GLU A 153 -8.24 -14.14 8.63
CA GLU A 153 -6.85 -14.45 8.30
C GLU A 153 -5.88 -13.70 9.22
N ILE A 154 -6.15 -12.42 9.51
CA ILE A 154 -5.34 -11.62 10.44
C ILE A 154 -5.37 -12.23 11.85
N LEU A 155 -6.55 -12.63 12.36
CA LEU A 155 -6.67 -13.33 13.64
C LEU A 155 -5.97 -14.69 13.64
N LYS A 156 -6.00 -15.42 12.52
CA LYS A 156 -5.30 -16.69 12.34
C LYS A 156 -3.78 -16.50 12.32
N TYR A 157 -3.27 -15.48 11.62
CA TYR A 157 -1.86 -15.09 11.63
C TYR A 157 -1.40 -14.66 13.02
N LEU A 158 -2.17 -13.81 13.71
CA LEU A 158 -1.87 -13.38 15.09
C LEU A 158 -1.89 -14.57 16.07
N ASN A 159 -2.82 -15.52 15.94
CA ASN A 159 -2.83 -16.73 16.77
C ASN A 159 -1.62 -17.63 16.52
N VAL A 160 -1.13 -17.75 15.27
CA VAL A 160 0.09 -18.50 14.95
C VAL A 160 1.32 -17.84 15.58
N PHE A 161 1.41 -16.51 15.53
CA PHE A 161 2.48 -15.75 16.19
C PHE A 161 2.43 -15.86 17.72
N LEU A 162 1.23 -15.75 18.31
CA LEU A 162 1.05 -15.84 19.75
C LEU A 162 1.31 -17.25 20.28
N THR A 163 0.95 -18.31 19.54
CA THR A 163 1.15 -19.70 20.00
C THR A 163 2.59 -20.20 19.80
N SER A 164 3.33 -19.65 18.83
CA SER A 164 4.75 -19.97 18.62
C SER A 164 5.69 -19.28 19.61
N SER A 165 5.28 -18.17 20.23
CA SER A 165 6.05 -17.47 21.28
C SER A 165 5.98 -18.11 22.69
N TRP A 166 5.26 -19.22 22.86
CA TRP A 166 5.17 -19.97 24.14
C TRP A 166 5.72 -21.40 24.05
N GLN A 167 6.51 -21.72 23.02
CA GLN A 167 7.17 -23.03 22.87
C GLN A 167 8.71 -22.98 22.92
N GLU A 168 9.30 -21.89 23.40
CA GLU A 168 10.70 -21.84 23.89
C GLU A 168 10.72 -21.72 25.41
#